data_AF-A0A356CFM7-F1
#
_entry.id   AF-A0A356CFM7-F1
#
_cell.length_a   1.000
_cell.length_b   1.000
_cell.length_c   1.000
_cell.angle_alpha   90.00
_cell.angle_beta   90.00
_cell.angle_gamma   90.00
#
_symmetry.space_group_name_H-M   'P 1'
#
loop_
_entity.id
_entity.type
_entity.pdbx_description
1 polymer ?
#
loop_
_entity_poly.entity_id
_entity_poly.type
_entity_poly.pdbx_seq_one_letter_code
_entity_poly.pdbx_strand_id
1 'polypeptide(L)'
;MSLSGHSLLMLMKYGVDEKRKIIKGRGEIESEIPDQVIEEFRHKIEIVDLRGQTKDQLVRKMDELAKVHKEPFSTKPREFPKSEPKVEVLPSEQTGFYVQGKTVAQTWLKLLNEIYKYGRPKHTRYSKNNELKEILNLTAVVTEEDPAKVYFPEYLPFERGELEAYYAEIMTDREVPGVAYNYGRRMRQHFGVDQIKEMKQLLKNRPDSKKMLAITTDPKLDWGRANNGDTPCLVMLVGSVQDNKFFLTAHFRSQDMVHGWPRNTFAIRKLQKEIADYGEYPMGPLTMITHSAHMYGDDLALVENLLMDHYEKELGYTPAVHFDFDKRANMVVEVIPITEAKAWSAWSKRYEKQAIPMAVMVELKRMPKKAQRLIRCTLYEPNGGPALKMWEGRTAQEVAWQITDWGYLKDAGHAMYVGTELQRAEEAIVTGREYSQDPA
;
A
#
# COMPACT_ATOMS: atom_id res chain seq x y z
N MET A 1 20.68 0.28 5.92
CA MET A 1 21.87 -0.38 5.34
C MET A 1 21.47 -1.78 4.89
N SER A 2 21.77 -2.19 3.65
CA SER A 2 21.47 -3.57 3.25
C SER A 2 22.36 -4.53 4.05
N LEU A 3 21.76 -5.55 4.66
CA LEU A 3 22.49 -6.58 5.40
C LEU A 3 23.15 -7.62 4.48
N SER A 4 23.19 -7.38 3.17
CA SER A 4 23.73 -8.31 2.18
C SER A 4 25.18 -8.69 2.44
N GLY A 5 26.02 -7.72 2.84
CA GLY A 5 27.41 -8.00 3.23
C GLY A 5 27.51 -8.86 4.50
N HIS A 6 26.57 -8.72 5.44
CA HIS A 6 26.53 -9.57 6.62
C HIS A 6 26.06 -10.98 6.25
N SER A 7 25.00 -11.10 5.45
CA SER A 7 24.49 -12.37 4.94
C SER A 7 25.57 -13.16 4.18
N LEU A 8 26.36 -12.49 3.34
CA LEU A 8 27.45 -13.14 2.62
C LEU A 8 28.50 -13.74 3.57
N LEU A 9 28.86 -13.04 4.64
CA LEU A 9 29.78 -13.58 5.65
C LEU A 9 29.17 -14.75 6.44
N MET A 10 27.88 -14.68 6.73
CA MET A 10 27.16 -15.77 7.40
C MET A 10 27.04 -17.00 6.50
N LEU A 11 26.80 -16.82 5.20
CA LEU A 11 26.84 -17.88 4.19
C LEU A 11 28.21 -18.56 4.17
N MET A 12 29.30 -17.80 4.11
CA MET A 12 30.66 -18.39 4.14
C MET A 12 30.89 -19.19 5.42
N LYS A 13 30.52 -18.63 6.57
CA LYS A 13 30.82 -19.20 7.88
C LYS A 13 29.95 -20.40 8.25
N TYR A 14 28.65 -20.32 7.98
CA TYR A 14 27.67 -21.27 8.49
C TYR A 14 26.93 -22.05 7.39
N GLY A 15 26.96 -21.59 6.14
CA GLY A 15 26.25 -22.22 5.04
C GLY A 15 24.76 -21.93 5.05
N VAL A 16 23.99 -22.88 4.51
CA VAL A 16 22.52 -22.82 4.43
C VAL A 16 21.88 -23.97 5.22
N ASP A 17 20.64 -23.78 5.65
CA ASP A 17 19.84 -24.83 6.32
C ASP A 17 19.13 -25.76 5.32
N GLU A 18 18.32 -26.71 5.82
CA GLU A 18 17.55 -27.65 4.98
C GLU A 18 16.54 -26.97 4.05
N LYS A 19 16.13 -25.73 4.36
CA LYS A 19 15.26 -24.89 3.53
C LYS A 19 16.05 -23.92 2.66
N ARG A 20 17.38 -24.09 2.59
CA ARG A 20 18.34 -23.26 1.85
C ARG A 20 18.43 -21.80 2.34
N LYS A 21 17.96 -21.50 3.55
CA LYS A 21 18.13 -20.18 4.18
C LYS A 21 19.53 -20.03 4.73
N ILE A 22 20.12 -18.83 4.58
CA ILE A 22 21.46 -18.54 5.08
C ILE A 22 21.43 -18.57 6.61
N ILE A 23 22.19 -19.49 7.20
CA ILE A 23 22.22 -19.67 8.66
C ILE A 23 22.79 -18.41 9.31
N LYS A 24 22.03 -17.80 10.23
CA LYS A 24 22.35 -16.54 10.92
C LYS A 24 22.50 -15.32 10.01
N GLY A 25 22.15 -15.43 8.72
CA GLY A 25 22.10 -14.32 7.77
C GLY A 25 20.67 -14.03 7.34
N ARG A 26 20.50 -13.03 6.46
CA ARG A 26 19.25 -12.79 5.73
C ARG A 26 19.37 -13.30 4.29
N GLY A 27 18.30 -13.90 3.77
CA GLY A 27 18.24 -14.44 2.41
C GLY A 27 18.39 -15.96 2.35
N GLU A 28 18.17 -16.50 1.16
CA GLU A 28 18.25 -17.92 0.83
C GLU A 28 19.04 -18.08 -0.47
N ILE A 29 19.51 -19.30 -0.73
CA ILE A 29 20.20 -19.64 -2.00
C ILE A 29 19.24 -20.44 -2.86
N GLU A 30 19.12 -20.07 -4.13
CA GLU A 30 18.23 -20.70 -5.12
C GLU A 30 18.48 -22.21 -5.19
N SER A 31 17.40 -22.98 -5.31
CA SER A 31 17.40 -24.45 -5.37
C SER A 31 18.20 -25.02 -6.53
N GLU A 32 18.38 -24.21 -7.57
CA GLU A 32 19.04 -24.50 -8.83
C GLU A 32 20.57 -24.52 -8.68
N ILE A 33 21.10 -23.95 -7.59
CA ILE A 33 22.52 -24.03 -7.23
C ILE A 33 22.71 -25.27 -6.33
N PRO A 34 23.36 -26.35 -6.78
CA PRO A 34 23.51 -27.54 -5.96
C PRO A 34 24.32 -27.27 -4.68
N ASP A 35 24.01 -27.95 -3.57
CA ASP A 35 24.71 -27.78 -2.29
C ASP A 35 26.22 -27.99 -2.40
N GLN A 36 26.64 -28.92 -3.26
CA GLN A 36 28.07 -29.15 -3.56
C GLN A 36 28.76 -27.91 -4.13
N VAL A 37 28.05 -27.10 -4.93
CA VAL A 37 28.57 -25.85 -5.50
C VAL A 37 28.65 -24.77 -4.43
N ILE A 38 27.67 -24.71 -3.53
CA ILE A 38 27.70 -23.79 -2.39
C ILE A 38 28.92 -24.10 -1.51
N GLU A 39 29.12 -25.37 -1.17
CA GLU A 39 30.28 -25.78 -0.36
C GLU A 39 31.60 -25.55 -1.08
N GLU A 40 31.67 -25.79 -2.39
CA GLU A 40 32.86 -25.46 -3.18
C GLU A 40 33.15 -23.96 -3.14
N PHE A 41 32.14 -23.10 -3.32
CA PHE A 41 32.27 -21.65 -3.22
C PHE A 41 32.78 -21.23 -1.83
N ARG A 42 32.17 -21.77 -0.77
CA ARG A 42 32.54 -21.48 0.63
C ARG A 42 33.98 -21.84 0.97
N HIS A 43 34.50 -22.94 0.42
CA HIS A 43 35.85 -23.42 0.71
C HIS A 43 36.92 -22.81 -0.19
N LYS A 44 36.61 -22.53 -1.46
CA LYS A 44 37.61 -22.06 -2.44
C LYS A 44 37.74 -20.54 -2.49
N ILE A 45 36.78 -19.79 -1.98
CA ILE A 45 36.77 -18.33 -2.03
C ILE A 45 37.02 -17.77 -0.64
N GLU A 46 37.98 -16.85 -0.56
CA GLU A 46 38.24 -16.07 0.64
C GLU A 46 37.52 -14.72 0.54
N ILE A 47 36.72 -14.38 1.55
CA ILE A 47 36.07 -13.07 1.64
C ILE A 47 36.89 -12.15 2.53
N VAL A 48 37.35 -11.03 1.94
CA VAL A 48 38.01 -9.95 2.67
C VAL A 48 36.96 -8.90 3.04
N ASP A 49 36.55 -8.87 4.32
CA ASP A 49 35.57 -7.90 4.82
C ASP A 49 36.23 -6.53 5.06
N LEU A 50 35.93 -5.57 4.18
CA LEU A 50 36.41 -4.18 4.29
C LEU A 50 35.31 -3.21 4.73
N ARG A 51 34.16 -3.70 5.21
CA ARG A 51 33.08 -2.83 5.69
C ARG A 51 33.55 -2.04 6.92
N GLY A 52 33.21 -0.76 6.96
CA GLY A 52 33.59 0.15 8.05
C GLY A 52 35.06 0.57 8.06
N GLN A 53 35.88 0.12 7.10
CA GLN A 53 37.27 0.56 6.98
C GLN A 53 37.39 1.93 6.30
N THR A 54 38.49 2.64 6.57
CA THR A 54 38.76 3.93 5.91
C THR A 54 39.19 3.75 4.46
N LYS A 55 39.09 4.82 3.67
CA LYS A 55 39.54 4.82 2.27
C LYS A 55 41.01 4.42 2.15
N ASP A 56 41.88 4.91 3.03
CA ASP A 56 43.31 4.61 2.98
C ASP A 56 43.60 3.14 3.29
N GLN A 57 42.87 2.54 4.24
CA GLN A 57 42.97 1.11 4.53
C GLN A 57 42.49 0.25 3.36
N LEU A 58 41.42 0.69 2.68
CA LEU A 58 40.89 0.03 1.50
C LEU A 58 41.92 0.04 0.35
N VAL A 59 42.52 1.20 0.05
CA VAL A 59 43.57 1.31 -0.99
C VAL A 59 44.75 0.42 -0.66
N ARG A 60 45.25 0.46 0.58
CA ARG A 60 46.37 -0.39 1.01
C ARG A 60 46.06 -1.89 0.85
N LYS A 61 44.85 -2.31 1.22
CA LYS A 61 44.46 -3.72 1.07
C LYS A 61 44.32 -4.13 -0.39
N MET A 62 43.80 -3.24 -1.24
CA MET A 62 43.74 -3.49 -2.69
C MET A 62 45.14 -3.65 -3.29
N ASP A 63 46.10 -2.80 -2.91
CA ASP A 63 47.50 -2.89 -3.36
C ASP A 63 48.19 -4.18 -2.87
N GLU A 64 47.84 -4.66 -1.68
CA GLU A 64 48.30 -5.95 -1.16
C GLU A 64 47.73 -7.11 -2.01
N LEU A 65 46.41 -7.13 -2.21
CA LEU A 65 45.73 -8.19 -2.96
C LEU A 65 46.15 -8.22 -4.43
N ALA A 66 46.44 -7.06 -5.04
CA ALA A 66 46.92 -6.98 -6.42
C ALA A 66 48.29 -7.66 -6.64
N LYS A 67 49.08 -7.85 -5.58
CA LYS A 67 50.38 -8.53 -5.62
C LYS A 67 50.25 -10.05 -5.43
N VAL A 68 49.10 -10.52 -4.96
CA VAL A 68 48.85 -11.95 -4.72
C VAL A 68 48.19 -12.54 -5.97
N HIS A 69 48.91 -13.41 -6.66
CA HIS A 69 48.32 -14.20 -7.74
C HIS A 69 47.58 -15.40 -7.16
N LYS A 70 46.25 -15.46 -7.36
CA LYS A 70 45.42 -16.63 -7.04
C LYS A 70 44.82 -17.18 -8.32
N GLU A 71 44.90 -18.50 -8.48
CA GLU A 71 44.21 -19.18 -9.57
C GLU A 71 42.69 -18.98 -9.45
N PRO A 72 41.96 -18.81 -10.57
CA PRO A 72 40.50 -18.75 -10.55
C PRO A 72 39.91 -20.00 -9.90
N PHE A 73 38.87 -19.84 -9.06
CA PHE A 73 38.21 -20.98 -8.41
C PHE A 73 37.59 -21.97 -9.41
N SER A 74 37.28 -21.50 -10.62
CA SER A 74 36.77 -22.27 -11.75
C SER A 74 37.33 -21.74 -13.07
N THR A 75 37.65 -22.64 -14.00
CA THR A 75 38.15 -22.32 -15.35
C THR A 75 37.03 -22.01 -16.35
N LYS A 76 35.77 -22.34 -16.01
CA LYS A 76 34.58 -22.01 -16.80
C LYS A 76 33.49 -21.41 -15.89
N PRO A 77 32.74 -20.41 -16.36
CA PRO A 77 31.55 -19.96 -15.66
C PRO A 77 30.54 -21.11 -15.58
N ARG A 78 29.89 -21.25 -14.42
CA ARG A 78 28.76 -22.17 -14.23
C ARG A 78 27.50 -21.31 -14.21
N GLU A 79 26.59 -21.59 -15.13
CA GLU A 79 25.30 -20.92 -15.20
C GLU A 79 24.23 -21.87 -14.67
N PHE A 80 23.49 -21.40 -13.67
CA PHE A 80 22.33 -22.09 -13.12
C PHE A 80 21.10 -21.36 -13.65
N PRO A 81 20.29 -21.99 -14.52
CA PRO A 81 19.10 -21.34 -15.06
C PRO A 81 18.13 -21.06 -13.91
N LYS A 82 17.70 -19.80 -13.74
CA LYS A 82 16.64 -19.47 -12.79
C LYS A 82 15.37 -20.22 -13.18
N SER A 83 14.68 -20.80 -12.21
CA SER A 83 13.26 -21.09 -12.33
C SER A 83 12.56 -19.75 -12.41
N GLU A 84 12.12 -19.38 -13.62
CA GLU A 84 11.25 -18.21 -13.78
C GLU A 84 9.90 -18.58 -13.17
N PRO A 85 9.49 -17.97 -12.04
CA PRO A 85 8.12 -18.15 -11.60
C PRO A 85 7.22 -17.65 -12.74
N LYS A 86 6.24 -18.46 -13.15
CA LYS A 86 5.26 -18.01 -14.14
C LYS A 86 4.51 -16.83 -13.54
N VAL A 87 4.82 -15.62 -14.02
CA VAL A 87 4.15 -14.41 -13.58
C VAL A 87 2.77 -14.36 -14.23
N GLU A 88 1.75 -14.85 -13.51
CA GLU A 88 0.37 -14.61 -13.87
C GLU A 88 0.00 -13.14 -13.58
N VAL A 89 -0.67 -12.51 -14.55
CA VAL A 89 -1.14 -11.13 -14.49
C VAL A 89 -2.63 -11.13 -14.76
N LEU A 90 -3.41 -10.67 -13.78
CA LEU A 90 -4.84 -10.48 -13.98
C LEU A 90 -5.09 -9.18 -14.77
N PRO A 91 -6.13 -9.12 -15.62
CA PRO A 91 -6.50 -7.87 -16.27
C PRO A 91 -6.89 -6.81 -15.24
N SER A 92 -6.42 -5.58 -15.44
CA SER A 92 -6.65 -4.44 -14.55
C SER A 92 -6.59 -3.12 -15.32
N GLU A 93 -7.05 -2.05 -14.70
CA GLU A 93 -6.71 -0.68 -15.10
C GLU A 93 -5.18 -0.50 -15.20
N GLN A 94 -4.75 0.41 -16.07
CA GLN A 94 -3.31 0.62 -16.27
C GLN A 94 -2.68 1.49 -15.17
N THR A 95 -3.48 2.30 -14.48
CA THR A 95 -3.01 3.27 -13.49
C THR A 95 -4.14 3.75 -12.59
N GLY A 96 -3.79 4.26 -11.40
CA GLY A 96 -4.74 4.92 -10.49
C GLY A 96 -5.28 3.99 -9.41
N PHE A 97 -4.43 3.15 -8.84
CA PHE A 97 -4.80 2.19 -7.80
C PHE A 97 -4.91 2.86 -6.43
N TYR A 98 -5.81 2.37 -5.58
CA TYR A 98 -6.06 2.93 -4.26
C TYR A 98 -6.10 1.84 -3.19
N VAL A 99 -5.36 2.05 -2.10
CA VAL A 99 -5.45 1.21 -0.90
C VAL A 99 -5.50 2.05 0.37
N GLN A 100 -6.16 1.55 1.41
CA GLN A 100 -6.25 2.23 2.70
C GLN A 100 -6.24 1.23 3.86
N GLY A 101 -5.51 1.54 4.92
CA GLY A 101 -5.48 0.80 6.18
C GLY A 101 -5.31 1.71 7.39
N LYS A 102 -5.54 1.16 8.59
CA LYS A 102 -5.38 1.92 9.84
C LYS A 102 -3.91 2.13 10.18
N THR A 103 -3.15 1.05 10.12
CA THR A 103 -1.71 1.03 10.40
C THR A 103 -0.89 0.97 9.10
N VAL A 104 0.40 1.31 9.19
CA VAL A 104 1.34 1.14 8.06
C VAL A 104 1.39 -0.32 7.64
N ALA A 105 1.40 -1.25 8.59
CA ALA A 105 1.50 -2.68 8.32
C ALA A 105 0.26 -3.22 7.57
N GLN A 106 -0.95 -2.79 7.95
CA GLN A 106 -2.18 -3.14 7.22
C GLN A 106 -2.19 -2.58 5.79
N THR A 107 -1.86 -1.29 5.64
CA THR A 107 -1.82 -0.66 4.31
C THR A 107 -0.76 -1.31 3.43
N TRP A 108 0.36 -1.73 4.03
CA TRP A 108 1.44 -2.45 3.34
C TRP A 108 1.00 -3.81 2.80
N LEU A 109 0.25 -4.59 3.57
CA LEU A 109 -0.34 -5.85 3.07
C LEU A 109 -1.29 -5.59 1.89
N LYS A 110 -2.16 -4.58 2.00
CA LYS A 110 -3.09 -4.19 0.93
C LYS A 110 -2.38 -3.80 -0.37
N LEU A 111 -1.35 -2.94 -0.30
CA LEU A 111 -0.61 -2.58 -1.53
C LEU A 111 0.18 -3.75 -2.12
N LEU A 112 0.74 -4.63 -1.28
CA LEU A 112 1.45 -5.81 -1.78
C LEU A 112 0.49 -6.74 -2.53
N ASN A 113 -0.71 -6.94 -1.99
CA ASN A 113 -1.76 -7.71 -2.65
C ASN A 113 -2.16 -7.12 -4.01
N GLU A 114 -2.32 -5.79 -4.10
CA GLU A 114 -2.64 -5.13 -5.37
C GLU A 114 -1.54 -5.34 -6.42
N ILE A 115 -0.27 -5.15 -6.06
CA ILE A 115 0.86 -5.35 -6.98
C ILE A 115 1.03 -6.83 -7.33
N TYR A 116 0.79 -7.73 -6.37
CA TYR A 116 0.85 -9.16 -6.62
C TYR A 116 -0.18 -9.60 -7.68
N LYS A 117 -1.45 -9.17 -7.55
CA LYS A 117 -2.53 -9.51 -8.50
C LYS A 117 -2.40 -8.83 -9.86
N TYR A 118 -2.11 -7.52 -9.85
CA TYR A 118 -2.30 -6.65 -11.02
C TYR A 118 -1.02 -6.00 -11.54
N GLY A 119 0.10 -6.18 -10.85
CA GLY A 119 1.38 -5.64 -11.27
C GLY A 119 1.83 -6.24 -12.59
N ARG A 120 2.17 -5.37 -13.54
CA ARG A 120 2.63 -5.77 -14.87
C ARG A 120 4.12 -6.09 -14.83
N PRO A 121 4.57 -7.19 -15.48
CA PRO A 121 5.97 -7.52 -15.58
C PRO A 121 6.69 -6.44 -16.38
N LYS A 122 7.85 -6.02 -15.89
CA LYS A 122 8.73 -5.07 -16.57
C LYS A 122 10.18 -5.47 -16.33
N HIS A 123 11.01 -5.31 -17.36
CA HIS A 123 12.44 -5.51 -17.22
C HIS A 123 13.10 -4.29 -16.58
N THR A 124 13.99 -4.53 -15.62
CA THR A 124 14.74 -3.46 -14.96
C THR A 124 15.99 -3.05 -15.75
N ARG A 125 16.52 -1.85 -15.46
CA ARG A 125 17.77 -1.34 -16.05
C ARG A 125 19.02 -2.06 -15.53
N TYR A 126 18.94 -2.68 -14.35
CA TYR A 126 20.10 -3.18 -13.61
C TYR A 126 20.52 -4.61 -13.99
N SER A 127 19.66 -5.38 -14.66
CA SER A 127 20.07 -6.58 -15.38
C SER A 127 19.07 -6.89 -16.49
N LYS A 128 19.54 -7.52 -17.57
CA LYS A 128 18.66 -8.00 -18.66
C LYS A 128 17.58 -8.99 -18.18
N ASN A 129 17.70 -9.51 -16.95
CA ASN A 129 16.95 -10.66 -16.45
C ASN A 129 16.27 -10.41 -15.09
N ASN A 130 16.29 -9.18 -14.53
CA ASN A 130 15.49 -8.87 -13.33
C ASN A 130 14.11 -8.38 -13.78
N GLU A 131 13.14 -9.25 -13.60
CA GLU A 131 11.73 -8.91 -13.72
C GLU A 131 11.26 -8.21 -12.44
N LEU A 132 10.42 -7.20 -12.59
CA LEU A 132 9.65 -6.63 -11.49
C LEU A 132 8.17 -6.61 -11.87
N LYS A 133 7.29 -6.61 -10.87
CA LYS A 133 5.88 -6.25 -11.02
C LYS A 133 5.71 -4.77 -10.72
N GLU A 134 5.06 -4.02 -11.61
CA GLU A 134 4.82 -2.58 -11.46
C GLU A 134 3.34 -2.22 -11.58
N ILE A 135 2.90 -1.30 -10.72
CA ILE A 135 1.65 -0.57 -10.83
C ILE A 135 1.94 0.94 -10.89
N LEU A 136 1.17 1.66 -11.71
CA LEU A 136 1.32 3.10 -11.87
C LEU A 136 0.34 3.91 -11.02
N ASN A 137 0.83 4.98 -10.38
CA ASN A 137 0.06 5.93 -9.56
C ASN A 137 -0.73 5.25 -8.44
N LEU A 138 -0.08 4.38 -7.66
CA LEU A 138 -0.65 3.80 -6.46
C LEU A 138 -0.80 4.86 -5.37
N THR A 139 -2.01 5.04 -4.86
CA THR A 139 -2.33 5.90 -3.72
C THR A 139 -2.61 5.04 -2.49
N ALA A 140 -1.72 5.10 -1.51
CA ALA A 140 -1.84 4.36 -0.26
C ALA A 140 -2.10 5.32 0.92
N VAL A 141 -3.18 5.08 1.68
CA VAL A 141 -3.59 5.95 2.79
C VAL A 141 -3.48 5.21 4.13
N VAL A 142 -2.84 5.85 5.11
CA VAL A 142 -2.70 5.38 6.50
C VAL A 142 -3.45 6.31 7.44
N THR A 143 -4.42 5.81 8.18
CA THR A 143 -5.38 6.67 8.90
C THR A 143 -5.10 6.84 10.39
N GLU A 144 -4.57 5.83 11.06
CA GLU A 144 -4.57 5.74 12.54
C GLU A 144 -3.21 5.34 13.14
N GLU A 145 -2.16 5.10 12.34
CA GLU A 145 -0.82 4.81 12.87
C GLU A 145 -0.35 5.90 13.84
N ASP A 146 0.03 5.49 15.06
CA ASP A 146 0.56 6.37 16.11
C ASP A 146 2.11 6.29 16.16
N PRO A 147 2.83 7.35 15.78
CA PRO A 147 4.29 7.38 15.87
C PRO A 147 4.86 7.28 17.28
N ALA A 148 4.07 7.54 18.33
CA ALA A 148 4.49 7.34 19.72
C ALA A 148 4.37 5.88 20.15
N LYS A 149 3.44 5.12 19.54
CA LYS A 149 3.21 3.70 19.82
C LYS A 149 3.04 2.93 18.50
N VAL A 150 4.16 2.84 17.77
CA VAL A 150 4.21 2.21 16.44
C VAL A 150 3.74 0.76 16.51
N TYR A 151 2.71 0.43 15.73
CA TYR A 151 2.29 -0.94 15.49
C TYR A 151 3.32 -1.63 14.58
N PHE A 152 4.03 -2.61 15.13
CA PHE A 152 5.19 -3.22 14.50
C PHE A 152 5.11 -4.75 14.61
N PRO A 153 4.31 -5.40 13.76
CA PRO A 153 4.18 -6.84 13.76
C PRO A 153 5.45 -7.52 13.22
N GLU A 154 5.69 -8.76 13.65
CA GLU A 154 6.91 -9.53 13.35
C GLU A 154 7.11 -9.84 11.86
N TYR A 155 6.03 -9.80 11.06
CA TYR A 155 6.10 -10.06 9.63
C TYR A 155 6.68 -8.89 8.82
N LEU A 156 6.95 -7.73 9.43
CA LEU A 156 7.62 -6.62 8.75
C LEU A 156 9.05 -7.03 8.35
N PRO A 157 9.56 -6.61 7.17
CA PRO A 157 10.81 -7.14 6.60
C PRO A 157 12.07 -6.47 7.20
N PHE A 158 11.98 -5.96 8.44
CA PHE A 158 13.06 -5.27 9.13
C PHE A 158 12.84 -5.19 10.63
N GLU A 159 13.94 -5.02 11.37
CA GLU A 159 13.89 -4.87 12.82
C GLU A 159 13.49 -3.45 13.23
N ARG A 160 12.92 -3.32 14.44
CA ARG A 160 12.62 -2.03 15.05
C ARG A 160 13.86 -1.12 15.15
N GLY A 161 15.02 -1.67 15.50
CA GLY A 161 16.27 -0.91 15.57
C GLY A 161 16.71 -0.35 14.21
N GLU A 162 16.41 -1.06 13.11
CA GLU A 162 16.65 -0.53 11.75
C GLU A 162 15.73 0.66 11.45
N LEU A 163 14.47 0.60 11.89
CA LEU A 163 13.52 1.71 11.72
C LEU A 163 13.97 2.97 12.48
N GLU A 164 14.39 2.79 13.73
CA GLU A 164 14.83 3.89 14.59
C GLU A 164 16.05 4.60 14.00
N ALA A 165 17.01 3.85 13.47
CA ALA A 165 18.14 4.41 12.74
C ALA A 165 17.70 5.14 11.46
N TYR A 166 16.72 4.57 10.74
CA TYR A 166 16.21 5.14 9.50
C TYR A 166 15.50 6.48 9.69
N TYR A 167 14.89 6.74 10.85
CA TYR A 167 14.25 8.04 11.13
C TYR A 167 15.19 9.23 10.94
N ALA A 168 16.47 9.08 11.28
CA ALA A 168 17.46 10.14 11.09
C ALA A 168 17.58 10.54 9.61
N GLU A 169 17.37 9.62 8.66
CA GLU A 169 17.51 9.90 7.24
C GLU A 169 16.43 10.83 6.66
N ILE A 170 15.26 10.93 7.31
CA ILE A 170 14.14 11.78 6.87
C ILE A 170 13.95 12.98 7.80
N MET A 171 14.15 12.79 9.10
CA MET A 171 13.85 13.80 10.11
C MET A 171 14.98 14.81 10.31
N THR A 172 16.22 14.48 9.92
CA THR A 172 17.40 15.33 10.18
C THR A 172 18.15 15.65 8.89
N ASP A 173 19.10 16.58 8.94
CA ASP A 173 20.02 16.90 7.85
C ASP A 173 21.28 16.00 7.83
N ARG A 174 21.30 14.94 8.66
CA ARG A 174 22.45 14.05 8.83
C ARG A 174 22.92 13.46 7.50
N GLU A 175 24.21 13.63 7.22
CA GLU A 175 24.88 12.94 6.14
C GLU A 175 25.27 11.53 6.55
N VAL A 176 24.93 10.56 5.70
CA VAL A 176 25.39 9.17 5.83
C VAL A 176 26.53 8.98 4.83
N PRO A 177 27.77 8.74 5.30
CA PRO A 177 28.91 8.53 4.40
C PRO A 177 28.63 7.41 3.39
N GLY A 178 28.88 7.69 2.10
CA GLY A 178 28.72 6.72 1.02
C GLY A 178 27.31 6.61 0.41
N VAL A 179 26.32 7.35 0.91
CA VAL A 179 24.98 7.42 0.30
C VAL A 179 24.92 8.59 -0.70
N ALA A 180 24.37 8.36 -1.89
CA ALA A 180 24.34 9.36 -2.97
C ALA A 180 23.55 10.64 -2.62
N TYR A 181 22.51 10.50 -1.80
CA TYR A 181 21.70 11.61 -1.28
C TYR A 181 20.98 11.22 0.03
N ASN A 182 20.46 12.20 0.75
CA ASN A 182 19.65 12.02 1.95
C ASN A 182 18.39 12.89 1.88
N TYR A 183 17.20 12.32 2.13
CA TYR A 183 15.94 13.06 2.01
C TYR A 183 15.84 14.22 2.99
N GLY A 184 16.21 14.00 4.24
CA GLY A 184 16.12 15.01 5.28
C GLY A 184 16.98 16.23 4.97
N ARG A 185 18.22 16.03 4.50
CA ARG A 185 19.12 17.10 4.03
C ARG A 185 18.57 17.85 2.81
N ARG A 186 17.99 17.14 1.83
CA ARG A 186 17.34 17.78 0.67
C ARG A 186 16.26 18.76 1.10
N MET A 187 15.47 18.38 2.11
CA MET A 187 14.39 19.22 2.62
C MET A 187 14.88 20.36 3.54
N ARG A 188 16.03 20.23 4.21
CA ARG A 188 16.47 21.17 5.27
C ARG A 188 17.55 22.16 4.85
N GLN A 189 18.48 21.72 3.99
CA GLN A 189 19.69 22.49 3.70
C GLN A 189 19.97 22.66 2.21
N HIS A 190 19.68 21.65 1.39
CA HIS A 190 20.16 21.59 -0.01
C HIS A 190 19.80 22.83 -0.85
N PHE A 191 18.60 23.37 -0.66
CA PHE A 191 18.11 24.53 -1.41
C PHE A 191 18.34 25.88 -0.69
N GLY A 192 19.15 25.90 0.38
CA GLY A 192 19.36 27.10 1.20
C GLY A 192 18.15 27.53 2.02
N VAL A 193 17.11 26.68 2.09
CA VAL A 193 15.89 26.88 2.87
C VAL A 193 15.55 25.60 3.64
N ASP A 194 15.22 25.76 4.92
CA ASP A 194 14.67 24.69 5.73
C ASP A 194 13.16 24.58 5.50
N GLN A 195 12.79 23.80 4.48
CA GLN A 195 11.41 23.72 4.00
C GLN A 195 10.45 23.17 5.06
N ILE A 196 10.93 22.29 5.96
CA ILE A 196 10.08 21.73 7.03
C ILE A 196 9.89 22.74 8.16
N LYS A 197 10.92 23.52 8.50
CA LYS A 197 10.76 24.65 9.42
C LYS A 197 9.76 25.68 8.86
N GLU A 198 9.84 26.00 7.56
CA GLU A 198 8.88 26.90 6.91
C GLU A 198 7.46 26.31 6.93
N MET A 199 7.28 25.02 6.66
CA MET A 199 5.98 24.34 6.77
C MET A 199 5.39 24.45 8.19
N LYS A 200 6.20 24.20 9.22
CA LYS A 200 5.80 24.34 10.64
C LYS A 200 5.35 25.75 10.99
N GLN A 201 6.12 26.76 10.56
CA GLN A 201 5.76 28.16 10.78
C GLN A 201 4.48 28.54 10.03
N LEU A 202 4.29 28.04 8.81
CA LEU A 202 3.05 28.23 8.06
C LEU A 202 1.86 27.59 8.74
N LEU A 203 1.97 26.35 9.22
CA LEU A 203 0.90 25.68 9.94
C LEU A 203 0.48 26.46 11.18
N LYS A 204 1.45 26.99 11.94
CA LYS A 204 1.18 27.77 13.16
C LYS A 204 0.53 29.12 12.89
N ASN A 205 0.97 29.82 11.84
CA ASN A 205 0.58 31.22 11.60
C ASN A 205 -0.52 31.40 10.55
N ARG A 206 -0.63 30.47 9.59
CA ARG A 206 -1.52 30.51 8.42
C ARG A 206 -1.96 29.09 8.02
N PRO A 207 -2.74 28.39 8.86
CA PRO A 207 -3.08 26.97 8.67
C PRO A 207 -3.81 26.65 7.35
N ASP A 208 -4.60 27.59 6.81
CA ASP A 208 -5.29 27.44 5.51
C ASP A 208 -4.37 27.63 4.28
N SER A 209 -3.07 27.83 4.50
CA SER A 209 -2.10 28.02 3.43
C SER A 209 -1.91 26.77 2.60
N LYS A 210 -2.16 26.88 1.29
CA LYS A 210 -1.86 25.85 0.29
C LYS A 210 -0.38 25.75 -0.09
N LYS A 211 0.51 26.39 0.68
CA LYS A 211 1.95 26.53 0.38
C LYS A 211 2.86 25.69 1.28
N MET A 212 2.29 24.84 2.15
CA MET A 212 3.08 23.92 2.97
C MET A 212 3.66 22.82 2.08
N LEU A 213 4.86 23.06 1.56
CA LEU A 213 5.51 22.26 0.53
C LEU A 213 6.98 22.04 0.90
N ALA A 214 7.46 20.81 0.75
CA ALA A 214 8.89 20.50 0.73
C ALA A 214 9.21 19.64 -0.49
N ILE A 215 10.27 19.98 -1.22
CA ILE A 215 10.77 19.23 -2.38
C ILE A 215 12.16 18.65 -2.10
N THR A 216 12.46 17.55 -2.77
CA THR A 216 13.75 16.85 -2.65
C THR A 216 14.51 16.79 -3.97
N THR A 217 13.81 16.84 -5.10
CA THR A 217 14.39 16.76 -6.44
C THR A 217 15.00 18.10 -6.86
N ASP A 218 16.25 18.07 -7.31
CA ASP A 218 16.94 19.18 -7.95
C ASP A 218 17.20 18.81 -9.41
N PRO A 219 16.37 19.29 -10.36
CA PRO A 219 16.49 18.88 -11.76
C PRO A 219 17.88 19.18 -12.36
N LYS A 220 18.53 20.28 -11.96
CA LYS A 220 19.85 20.65 -12.48
C LYS A 220 20.92 19.64 -12.05
N LEU A 221 20.86 19.21 -10.79
CA LEU A 221 21.80 18.23 -10.24
C LEU A 221 21.47 16.80 -10.68
N ASP A 222 20.20 16.42 -10.58
CA ASP A 222 19.74 15.04 -10.64
C ASP A 222 19.73 14.52 -12.09
N TRP A 223 19.41 15.35 -13.09
CA TRP A 223 19.53 14.96 -14.50
C TRP A 223 20.98 14.66 -14.90
N GLY A 224 21.95 15.41 -14.37
CA GLY A 224 23.38 15.14 -14.59
C GLY A 224 23.85 13.81 -14.00
N ARG A 225 23.07 13.21 -13.09
CA ARG A 225 23.37 11.93 -12.43
C ARG A 225 22.50 10.78 -12.92
N ALA A 226 21.55 11.02 -13.82
CA ALA A 226 20.55 10.04 -14.26
C ALA A 226 21.12 8.71 -14.82
N ASN A 227 22.40 8.71 -15.24
CA ASN A 227 23.08 7.52 -15.75
C ASN A 227 24.10 6.91 -14.77
N ASN A 228 24.52 7.65 -13.74
CA ASN A 228 25.72 7.32 -12.95
C ASN A 228 25.52 7.48 -11.42
N GLY A 229 24.31 7.76 -10.93
CA GLY A 229 24.06 7.86 -9.49
C GLY A 229 22.58 7.85 -9.11
N ASP A 230 22.30 7.52 -7.85
CA ASP A 230 20.93 7.50 -7.33
C ASP A 230 20.38 8.92 -7.20
N THR A 231 19.11 9.09 -7.58
CA THR A 231 18.36 10.34 -7.46
C THR A 231 17.18 10.16 -6.51
N PRO A 232 16.71 11.23 -5.83
CA PRO A 232 15.60 11.15 -4.87
C PRO A 232 14.37 10.44 -5.44
N CYS A 233 13.89 9.41 -4.74
CA CYS A 233 12.64 8.73 -5.07
C CYS A 233 11.43 9.45 -4.49
N LEU A 234 11.48 9.87 -3.22
CA LEU A 234 10.60 10.92 -2.70
C LEU A 234 10.89 12.19 -3.51
N VAL A 235 9.86 12.84 -4.02
CA VAL A 235 9.93 14.08 -4.82
C VAL A 235 9.44 15.28 -4.03
N MET A 236 8.34 15.08 -3.29
CA MET A 236 7.58 16.17 -2.68
C MET A 236 6.76 15.72 -1.47
N LEU A 237 6.68 16.58 -0.46
CA LEU A 237 5.71 16.52 0.63
C LEU A 237 4.79 17.75 0.57
N VAL A 238 3.49 17.55 0.73
CA VAL A 238 2.49 18.64 0.76
C VAL A 238 1.61 18.49 2.00
N GLY A 239 1.52 19.56 2.79
CA GLY A 239 0.69 19.62 3.98
C GLY A 239 -0.57 20.46 3.78
N SER A 240 -1.65 20.11 4.47
CA SER A 240 -2.89 20.90 4.50
C SER A 240 -3.68 20.65 5.79
N VAL A 241 -4.51 21.61 6.17
CA VAL A 241 -5.47 21.44 7.26
C VAL A 241 -6.87 21.24 6.68
N GLN A 242 -7.58 20.23 7.19
CA GLN A 242 -9.00 20.01 6.92
C GLN A 242 -9.65 19.46 8.19
N ASP A 243 -10.87 19.88 8.50
CA ASP A 243 -11.63 19.43 9.68
C ASP A 243 -10.81 19.45 10.99
N ASN A 244 -10.03 20.52 11.16
CA ASN A 244 -9.12 20.73 12.29
C ASN A 244 -8.05 19.63 12.47
N LYS A 245 -7.63 18.98 11.38
CA LYS A 245 -6.55 17.98 11.36
C LYS A 245 -5.50 18.32 10.31
N PHE A 246 -4.23 18.04 10.60
CA PHE A 246 -3.13 18.22 9.67
C PHE A 246 -2.91 16.96 8.82
N PHE A 247 -3.15 17.07 7.52
CA PHE A 247 -2.92 16.04 6.50
C PHE A 247 -1.55 16.23 5.88
N LEU A 248 -0.91 15.12 5.52
CA LEU A 248 0.34 15.12 4.77
C LEU A 248 0.24 14.16 3.60
N THR A 249 0.67 14.60 2.42
CA THR A 249 0.80 13.77 1.22
C THR A 249 2.25 13.72 0.78
N ALA A 250 2.77 12.52 0.54
CA ALA A 250 4.10 12.30 0.00
C ALA A 250 4.01 11.76 -1.43
N HIS A 251 4.76 12.36 -2.35
CA HIS A 251 4.83 11.95 -3.74
C HIS A 251 6.17 11.27 -4.02
N PHE A 252 6.11 10.03 -4.50
CA PHE A 252 7.27 9.26 -4.94
C PHE A 252 7.21 9.03 -6.45
N ARG A 253 8.33 9.23 -7.15
CA ARG A 253 8.41 8.89 -8.59
C ARG A 253 8.57 7.38 -8.81
N SER A 254 9.17 6.68 -7.86
CA SER A 254 9.41 5.24 -7.90
C SER A 254 9.71 4.74 -6.49
N GLN A 255 9.25 3.55 -6.11
CA GLN A 255 9.49 3.01 -4.77
C GLN A 255 9.41 1.49 -4.77
N ASP A 256 10.41 0.85 -4.17
CA ASP A 256 10.37 -0.55 -3.78
C ASP A 256 9.32 -0.72 -2.68
N MET A 257 8.30 -1.51 -2.99
CA MET A 257 7.13 -1.71 -2.16
C MET A 257 7.32 -2.76 -1.07
N VAL A 258 8.29 -3.65 -1.20
CA VAL A 258 8.56 -4.70 -0.21
C VAL A 258 9.41 -4.14 0.92
N HIS A 259 10.59 -3.62 0.58
CA HIS A 259 11.55 -3.19 1.60
C HIS A 259 11.54 -1.68 1.83
N GLY A 260 11.32 -0.89 0.78
CA GLY A 260 11.42 0.56 0.83
C GLY A 260 10.20 1.22 1.46
N TRP A 261 9.01 0.89 0.99
CA TRP A 261 7.76 1.55 1.36
C TRP A 261 7.49 1.60 2.87
N PRO A 262 7.52 0.49 3.63
CA PRO A 262 7.15 0.54 5.05
C PRO A 262 8.08 1.44 5.87
N ARG A 263 9.40 1.42 5.61
CA ARG A 263 10.38 2.29 6.27
C ARG A 263 10.12 3.78 5.98
N ASN A 264 9.88 4.11 4.71
CA ASN A 264 9.56 5.48 4.29
C ASN A 264 8.27 5.97 4.94
N THR A 265 7.22 5.14 4.94
CA THR A 265 5.90 5.51 5.47
C THR A 265 5.96 5.75 6.98
N PHE A 266 6.62 4.88 7.76
CA PHE A 266 6.78 5.12 9.20
C PHE A 266 7.54 6.41 9.49
N ALA A 267 8.62 6.68 8.75
CA ALA A 267 9.43 7.88 8.95
C ALA A 267 8.70 9.17 8.55
N ILE A 268 7.95 9.15 7.45
CA ILE A 268 7.12 10.29 7.02
C ILE A 268 5.94 10.48 7.98
N ARG A 269 5.34 9.40 8.51
CA ARG A 269 4.28 9.48 9.53
C ARG A 269 4.81 10.13 10.81
N LYS A 270 6.04 9.82 11.21
CA LYS A 270 6.71 10.48 12.33
C LYS A 270 7.02 11.95 12.06
N LEU A 271 7.46 12.29 10.85
CA LEU A 271 7.63 13.68 10.40
C LEU A 271 6.29 14.46 10.39
N GLN A 272 5.19 13.83 9.95
CA GLN A 272 3.86 14.42 10.03
C GLN A 272 3.50 14.79 11.46
N LYS A 273 3.74 13.87 12.42
CA LYS A 273 3.51 14.15 13.84
C LYS A 273 4.34 15.33 14.32
N GLU A 274 5.62 15.39 13.98
CA GLU A 274 6.50 16.50 14.37
C GLU A 274 5.99 17.87 13.85
N ILE A 275 5.45 17.91 12.63
CA ILE A 275 4.87 19.13 12.05
C ILE A 275 3.53 19.46 12.73
N ALA A 276 2.66 18.46 12.87
CA ALA A 276 1.33 18.60 13.46
C ALA A 276 1.40 19.08 14.92
N ASP A 277 2.27 18.47 15.73
CA ASP A 277 2.48 18.82 17.13
C ASP A 277 2.99 20.28 17.26
N TYR A 278 3.89 20.72 16.38
CA TYR A 278 4.36 22.11 16.36
C TYR A 278 3.22 23.10 16.06
N GLY A 279 2.33 22.73 15.15
CA GLY A 279 1.15 23.51 14.79
C GLY A 279 0.01 23.42 15.79
N GLU A 280 0.09 22.55 16.81
CA GLU A 280 -1.00 22.19 17.72
C GLU A 280 -2.25 21.61 17.02
N TYR A 281 -2.03 20.83 15.95
CA TYR A 281 -3.09 20.13 15.22
C TYR A 281 -3.04 18.62 15.48
N PRO A 282 -4.20 17.95 15.66
CA PRO A 282 -4.29 16.51 15.51
C PRO A 282 -3.86 16.06 14.12
N MET A 283 -3.30 14.85 14.02
CA MET A 283 -2.96 14.28 12.71
C MET A 283 -4.23 13.84 11.95
N GLY A 284 -4.30 14.22 10.68
CA GLY A 284 -5.13 13.56 9.69
C GLY A 284 -4.43 12.32 9.12
N PRO A 285 -5.09 11.61 8.19
CA PRO A 285 -4.44 10.58 7.38
C PRO A 285 -3.14 11.03 6.71
N LEU A 286 -2.21 10.09 6.57
CA LEU A 286 -1.03 10.19 5.71
C LEU A 286 -1.35 9.55 4.36
N THR A 287 -1.07 10.26 3.27
CA THR A 287 -1.23 9.74 1.91
C THR A 287 0.13 9.58 1.24
N MET A 288 0.40 8.40 0.67
CA MET A 288 1.58 8.09 -0.12
C MET A 288 1.14 7.86 -1.58
N ILE A 289 1.57 8.72 -2.50
CA ILE A 289 1.29 8.58 -3.93
C ILE A 289 2.58 8.19 -4.64
N THR A 290 2.64 6.97 -5.16
CA THR A 290 3.82 6.45 -5.86
C THR A 290 3.52 6.24 -7.33
N HIS A 291 4.24 6.96 -8.19
CA HIS A 291 4.09 6.85 -9.64
C HIS A 291 4.51 5.49 -10.17
N SER A 292 5.68 4.97 -9.79
CA SER A 292 6.16 3.62 -10.13
C SER A 292 6.27 2.77 -8.86
N ALA A 293 5.16 2.10 -8.52
CA ALA A 293 5.10 1.20 -7.37
C ALA A 293 5.53 -0.20 -7.82
N HIS A 294 6.65 -0.70 -7.31
CA HIS A 294 7.22 -1.95 -7.82
C HIS A 294 7.67 -2.93 -6.74
N MET A 295 7.64 -4.20 -7.12
CA MET A 295 8.12 -5.34 -6.37
C MET A 295 9.08 -6.13 -7.25
N TYR A 296 10.27 -6.45 -6.75
CA TYR A 296 11.25 -7.24 -7.49
C TYR A 296 10.83 -8.70 -7.59
N GLY A 297 11.19 -9.37 -8.68
CA GLY A 297 10.88 -10.78 -8.92
C GLY A 297 11.34 -11.71 -7.80
N ASP A 298 12.52 -11.42 -7.23
CA ASP A 298 13.10 -12.18 -6.12
C ASP A 298 12.26 -12.11 -4.83
N ASP A 299 11.37 -11.11 -4.70
CA ASP A 299 10.49 -10.95 -3.54
C ASP A 299 9.10 -11.59 -3.73
N LEU A 300 8.78 -12.13 -4.91
CA LEU A 300 7.43 -12.62 -5.22
C LEU A 300 6.99 -13.77 -4.29
N ALA A 301 7.87 -14.75 -4.07
CA ALA A 301 7.58 -15.88 -3.18
C ALA A 301 7.48 -15.44 -1.71
N LEU A 302 8.31 -14.48 -1.28
CA LEU A 302 8.22 -13.89 0.05
C LEU A 302 6.85 -13.22 0.24
N VAL A 303 6.43 -12.41 -0.73
CA VAL A 303 5.16 -11.68 -0.68
C VAL A 303 3.97 -12.64 -0.72
N GLU A 304 4.00 -13.68 -1.56
CA GLU A 304 2.94 -14.68 -1.61
C GLU A 304 2.72 -15.33 -0.23
N ASN A 305 3.78 -15.83 0.39
CA ASN A 305 3.71 -16.43 1.73
C ASN A 305 3.18 -15.44 2.76
N LEU A 306 3.69 -14.20 2.74
CA LEU A 306 3.30 -13.15 3.66
C LEU A 306 1.81 -12.79 3.52
N LEU A 307 1.29 -12.75 2.30
CA LEU A 307 -0.14 -12.53 2.04
C LEU A 307 -0.98 -13.73 2.52
N MET A 308 -0.59 -14.96 2.21
CA MET A 308 -1.31 -16.16 2.66
C MET A 308 -1.36 -16.27 4.20
N ASP A 309 -0.25 -15.96 4.87
CA ASP A 309 -0.14 -16.15 6.31
C ASP A 309 -0.81 -15.04 7.12
N HIS A 310 -0.84 -13.81 6.60
CA HIS A 310 -1.17 -12.62 7.39
C HIS A 310 -2.30 -11.74 6.85
N TYR A 311 -2.61 -11.77 5.54
CA TYR A 311 -3.51 -10.78 4.94
C TYR A 311 -4.89 -10.73 5.61
N GLU A 312 -5.61 -11.86 5.64
CA GLU A 312 -6.97 -11.89 6.21
C GLU A 312 -6.97 -11.71 7.74
N LYS A 313 -5.97 -12.30 8.42
CA LYS A 313 -5.84 -12.24 9.88
C LYS A 313 -5.60 -10.81 10.35
N GLU A 314 -4.71 -10.08 9.68
CA GLU A 314 -4.34 -8.72 10.03
C GLU A 314 -5.46 -7.71 9.70
N LEU A 315 -6.25 -7.98 8.66
CA LEU A 315 -7.41 -7.16 8.31
C LEU A 315 -8.65 -7.47 9.15
N GLY A 316 -8.59 -8.53 9.98
CA GLY A 316 -9.63 -8.85 10.94
C GLY A 316 -10.91 -9.36 10.29
N TYR A 317 -10.83 -9.96 9.10
CA TYR A 317 -12.00 -10.54 8.46
C TYR A 317 -12.52 -11.72 9.28
N THR A 318 -13.82 -11.72 9.54
CA THR A 318 -14.54 -12.79 10.22
C THR A 318 -15.76 -13.20 9.41
N PRO A 319 -16.41 -14.34 9.70
CA PRO A 319 -17.70 -14.67 9.08
C PRO A 319 -18.80 -13.63 9.34
N ALA A 320 -18.66 -12.82 10.40
CA ALA A 320 -19.62 -11.78 10.77
C ALA A 320 -19.31 -10.40 10.16
N VAL A 321 -18.04 -10.12 9.83
CA VAL A 321 -17.59 -8.86 9.22
C VAL A 321 -16.53 -9.21 8.17
N HIS A 322 -16.93 -9.18 6.89
CA HIS A 322 -16.08 -9.62 5.78
C HIS A 322 -15.76 -8.49 4.78
N PHE A 323 -15.96 -7.23 5.17
CA PHE A 323 -15.66 -6.07 4.35
C PHE A 323 -15.10 -4.93 5.19
N ASP A 324 -14.35 -4.02 4.55
CA ASP A 324 -13.93 -2.78 5.19
C ASP A 324 -15.15 -1.86 5.37
N PHE A 325 -15.21 -1.16 6.50
CA PHE A 325 -16.27 -0.18 6.73
C PHE A 325 -16.21 0.95 5.68
N ASP A 326 -17.26 1.07 4.86
CA ASP A 326 -17.39 2.17 3.90
C ASP A 326 -17.68 3.47 4.66
N LYS A 327 -16.69 4.37 4.68
CA LYS A 327 -16.76 5.65 5.39
C LYS A 327 -17.86 6.59 4.91
N ARG A 328 -18.52 6.29 3.79
CA ARG A 328 -19.55 7.19 3.25
C ARG A 328 -20.91 6.95 3.87
N ALA A 329 -21.21 5.76 4.39
CA ALA A 329 -22.48 5.51 5.05
C ALA A 329 -22.65 4.10 5.64
N ASN A 330 -23.65 4.00 6.52
CA ASN A 330 -24.30 2.75 6.89
C ASN A 330 -25.61 2.60 6.11
N MET A 331 -25.87 1.39 5.60
CA MET A 331 -27.09 1.07 4.86
C MET A 331 -28.01 0.19 5.73
N VAL A 332 -29.23 0.65 5.94
CA VAL A 332 -30.26 -0.16 6.61
C VAL A 332 -31.30 -0.57 5.59
N VAL A 333 -31.56 -1.87 5.51
CA VAL A 333 -32.59 -2.45 4.65
C VAL A 333 -33.79 -2.82 5.50
N GLU A 334 -34.99 -2.52 5.01
CA GLU A 334 -36.27 -2.76 5.70
C GLU A 334 -37.32 -3.26 4.70
N VAL A 335 -38.27 -4.08 5.18
CA VAL A 335 -39.51 -4.38 4.45
C VAL A 335 -40.64 -3.60 5.09
N ILE A 336 -41.24 -2.68 4.34
CA ILE A 336 -42.26 -1.75 4.83
C ILE A 336 -43.62 -2.00 4.15
N PRO A 337 -44.76 -1.71 4.80
CA PRO A 337 -46.03 -1.57 4.12
C PRO A 337 -46.00 -0.41 3.11
N ILE A 338 -46.70 -0.55 1.96
CA ILE A 338 -46.76 0.51 0.95
C ILE A 338 -47.35 1.83 1.49
N THR A 339 -48.17 1.76 2.53
CA THR A 339 -48.75 2.94 3.22
C THR A 339 -47.70 3.78 3.94
N GLU A 340 -46.53 3.21 4.25
CA GLU A 340 -45.43 3.91 4.91
C GLU A 340 -44.40 4.46 3.93
N ALA A 341 -44.59 4.26 2.62
CA ALA A 341 -43.65 4.67 1.60
C ALA A 341 -43.49 6.20 1.55
N LYS A 342 -42.24 6.67 1.54
CA LYS A 342 -41.91 8.11 1.58
C LYS A 342 -41.38 8.62 0.24
N ALA A 343 -40.59 7.80 -0.46
CA ALA A 343 -39.99 8.14 -1.75
C ALA A 343 -40.81 7.59 -2.92
N TRP A 344 -41.43 6.42 -2.73
CA TRP A 344 -42.15 5.68 -3.76
C TRP A 344 -43.28 6.48 -4.41
N SER A 345 -44.12 7.16 -3.61
CA SER A 345 -45.31 7.87 -4.12
C SER A 345 -44.97 9.00 -5.09
N ALA A 346 -43.86 9.72 -4.83
CA ALA A 346 -43.38 10.77 -5.73
C ALA A 346 -42.83 10.17 -7.03
N TRP A 347 -42.12 9.05 -6.92
CA TRP A 347 -41.49 8.38 -8.05
C TRP A 347 -42.51 7.69 -8.96
N SER A 348 -43.48 6.96 -8.38
CA SER A 348 -44.56 6.30 -9.12
C SER A 348 -45.43 7.30 -9.90
N LYS A 349 -45.65 8.49 -9.33
CA LYS A 349 -46.36 9.58 -10.01
C LYS A 349 -45.54 10.18 -11.16
N ARG A 350 -44.23 10.38 -10.94
CA ARG A 350 -43.32 10.95 -11.96
C ARG A 350 -43.22 10.06 -13.21
N TYR A 351 -43.18 8.75 -13.03
CA TYR A 351 -43.03 7.78 -14.12
C TYR A 351 -44.35 7.08 -14.50
N GLU A 352 -45.50 7.63 -14.10
CA GLU A 352 -46.81 7.07 -14.46
C GLU A 352 -47.02 6.99 -15.99
N LYS A 353 -46.42 7.93 -16.73
CA LYS A 353 -46.58 8.08 -18.19
C LYS A 353 -45.26 7.99 -18.97
N GLN A 354 -44.14 7.75 -18.29
CA GLN A 354 -42.80 7.70 -18.90
C GLN A 354 -42.11 6.41 -18.50
N ALA A 355 -41.30 5.85 -19.41
CA ALA A 355 -40.45 4.73 -19.06
C ALA A 355 -39.51 5.15 -17.92
N ILE A 356 -39.46 4.34 -16.87
CA ILE A 356 -38.45 4.47 -15.81
C ILE A 356 -37.06 4.34 -16.48
N PRO A 357 -36.08 5.23 -16.20
CA PRO A 357 -34.73 5.13 -16.75
C PRO A 357 -34.17 3.72 -16.52
N MET A 358 -33.56 3.19 -17.59
CA MET A 358 -33.24 1.80 -17.92
C MET A 358 -33.05 0.75 -16.81
N ALA A 359 -33.40 -0.48 -17.21
CA ALA A 359 -33.31 -1.78 -16.53
C ALA A 359 -34.61 -2.25 -15.81
N VAL A 360 -35.38 -1.34 -15.18
CA VAL A 360 -36.67 -1.67 -14.53
C VAL A 360 -37.74 -2.21 -15.49
N MET A 361 -37.66 -1.87 -16.78
CA MET A 361 -38.62 -2.32 -17.80
C MET A 361 -38.59 -3.85 -18.08
N VAL A 362 -37.50 -4.55 -17.73
CA VAL A 362 -37.38 -5.99 -18.02
C VAL A 362 -38.00 -6.85 -16.91
N GLU A 363 -37.82 -6.48 -15.64
CA GLU A 363 -38.36 -7.23 -14.48
C GLU A 363 -39.86 -7.02 -14.24
N LEU A 364 -40.38 -5.84 -14.61
CA LEU A 364 -41.77 -5.47 -14.38
C LEU A 364 -42.81 -6.39 -15.03
N LYS A 365 -42.42 -7.23 -15.96
CA LYS A 365 -43.31 -8.21 -16.60
C LYS A 365 -43.72 -9.35 -15.68
N ARG A 366 -43.00 -9.60 -14.57
CA ARG A 366 -43.19 -10.79 -13.71
C ARG A 366 -43.80 -10.49 -12.34
N MET A 367 -43.87 -9.23 -11.92
CA MET A 367 -44.41 -8.85 -10.60
C MET A 367 -45.87 -8.38 -10.68
N PRO A 368 -46.68 -8.60 -9.63
CA PRO A 368 -48.05 -8.08 -9.57
C PRO A 368 -48.05 -6.56 -9.70
N LYS A 369 -48.97 -6.01 -10.52
CA LYS A 369 -49.10 -4.56 -10.74
C LYS A 369 -49.39 -3.75 -9.45
N LYS A 370 -49.76 -4.41 -8.35
CA LYS A 370 -50.01 -3.81 -7.03
C LYS A 370 -49.08 -4.43 -6.00
N ALA A 371 -48.21 -3.61 -5.41
CA ALA A 371 -47.36 -4.01 -4.29
C ALA A 371 -48.07 -3.64 -2.97
N GLN A 372 -48.09 -4.57 -2.00
CA GLN A 372 -48.58 -4.31 -0.64
C GLN A 372 -47.44 -3.95 0.32
N ARG A 373 -46.24 -4.48 0.04
CA ARG A 373 -45.00 -4.20 0.78
C ARG A 373 -43.92 -3.73 -0.20
N LEU A 374 -42.98 -2.94 0.29
CA LEU A 374 -41.82 -2.43 -0.44
C LEU A 374 -40.55 -2.74 0.34
N ILE A 375 -39.44 -2.79 -0.39
CA ILE A 375 -38.10 -2.77 0.18
C ILE A 375 -37.68 -1.31 0.30
N ARG A 376 -37.23 -0.90 1.48
CA ARG A 376 -36.61 0.40 1.74
C ARG A 376 -35.14 0.18 2.06
N CYS A 377 -34.27 0.91 1.41
CA CYS A 377 -32.88 1.04 1.83
C CYS A 377 -32.63 2.50 2.24
N THR A 378 -32.08 2.70 3.43
CA THR A 378 -31.80 4.03 3.97
C THR A 378 -30.30 4.19 4.22
N LEU A 379 -29.75 5.26 3.64
CA LEU A 379 -28.39 5.74 3.87
C LEU A 379 -28.37 6.59 5.13
N TYR A 380 -27.60 6.19 6.13
CA TYR A 380 -27.36 6.98 7.34
C TYR A 380 -25.94 7.53 7.35
N GLU A 381 -25.74 8.59 8.14
CA GLU A 381 -24.37 9.01 8.47
C GLU A 381 -23.57 7.85 9.09
N PRO A 382 -22.24 7.75 8.83
CA PRO A 382 -21.41 6.65 9.31
C PRO A 382 -21.44 6.40 10.82
N ASN A 383 -21.77 7.43 11.62
CA ASN A 383 -21.86 7.32 13.08
C ASN A 383 -23.28 7.03 13.58
N GLY A 384 -24.17 6.54 12.72
CA GLY A 384 -25.59 6.33 13.06
C GLY A 384 -26.38 7.63 13.22
N GLY A 385 -25.91 8.71 12.58
CA GLY A 385 -26.59 10.00 12.53
C GLY A 385 -27.85 9.98 11.65
N PRO A 386 -28.39 11.15 11.25
CA PRO A 386 -29.63 11.22 10.49
C PRO A 386 -29.60 10.46 9.15
N ALA A 387 -30.80 10.11 8.67
CA ALA A 387 -30.99 9.57 7.33
C ALA A 387 -30.61 10.63 6.27
N LEU A 388 -29.63 10.31 5.44
CA LEU A 388 -29.12 11.16 4.37
C LEU A 388 -29.89 10.96 3.06
N LYS A 389 -30.28 9.71 2.78
CA LYS A 389 -31.00 9.34 1.56
C LYS A 389 -31.80 8.06 1.76
N MET A 390 -32.87 7.91 0.98
CA MET A 390 -33.76 6.76 1.03
C MET A 390 -34.10 6.32 -0.38
N TRP A 391 -34.15 5.01 -0.58
CA TRP A 391 -34.57 4.35 -1.80
C TRP A 391 -35.66 3.34 -1.49
N GLU A 392 -36.68 3.30 -2.33
CA GLU A 392 -37.81 2.39 -2.17
C GLU A 392 -38.11 1.72 -3.50
N GLY A 393 -38.41 0.43 -3.44
CA GLY A 393 -38.66 -0.40 -4.62
C GLY A 393 -39.44 -1.64 -4.26
N ARG A 394 -39.98 -2.29 -5.29
CA ARG A 394 -40.76 -3.54 -5.14
C ARG A 394 -39.88 -4.77 -5.16
N THR A 395 -38.73 -4.68 -5.84
CA THR A 395 -37.74 -5.76 -5.98
C THR A 395 -36.39 -5.27 -5.45
N ALA A 396 -35.53 -6.23 -5.11
CA ALA A 396 -34.15 -5.96 -4.71
C ALA A 396 -33.42 -5.16 -5.80
N GLN A 397 -33.64 -5.57 -7.05
CA GLN A 397 -33.00 -4.99 -8.22
C GLN A 397 -33.41 -3.54 -8.48
N GLU A 398 -34.69 -3.18 -8.27
CA GLU A 398 -35.15 -1.78 -8.34
C GLU A 398 -34.44 -0.88 -7.35
N VAL A 399 -34.21 -1.36 -6.12
CA VAL A 399 -33.50 -0.59 -5.09
C VAL A 399 -32.00 -0.56 -5.38
N ALA A 400 -31.41 -1.70 -5.79
CA ALA A 400 -30.00 -1.82 -6.10
C ALA A 400 -29.57 -0.82 -7.18
N TRP A 401 -30.31 -0.70 -8.29
CA TRP A 401 -29.95 0.25 -9.35
C TRP A 401 -30.03 1.71 -8.92
N GLN A 402 -31.01 2.07 -8.08
CA GLN A 402 -31.06 3.43 -7.54
C GLN A 402 -29.82 3.79 -6.70
N ILE A 403 -29.17 2.79 -6.10
CA ILE A 403 -27.94 2.92 -5.33
C ILE A 403 -26.72 2.92 -6.26
N THR A 404 -26.63 1.94 -7.19
CA THR A 404 -25.43 1.70 -7.99
C THR A 404 -25.24 2.70 -9.12
N ASP A 405 -26.31 3.14 -9.80
CA ASP A 405 -26.22 4.05 -10.96
C ASP A 405 -25.62 5.41 -10.60
N TRP A 406 -25.71 5.79 -9.33
CA TRP A 406 -25.17 7.03 -8.77
C TRP A 406 -23.92 6.80 -7.92
N GLY A 407 -23.43 5.55 -7.81
CA GLY A 407 -22.20 5.22 -7.11
C GLY A 407 -22.22 5.49 -5.60
N TYR A 408 -23.38 5.32 -4.95
CA TYR A 408 -23.52 5.53 -3.50
C TYR A 408 -22.71 4.51 -2.67
N LEU A 409 -22.46 3.32 -3.22
CA LEU A 409 -21.53 2.32 -2.70
C LEU A 409 -20.32 2.19 -3.63
N LYS A 410 -19.14 1.98 -3.06
CA LYS A 410 -17.88 1.74 -3.80
C LYS A 410 -16.98 0.72 -3.13
N ASP A 411 -17.18 0.44 -1.84
CA ASP A 411 -16.59 -0.77 -1.29
C ASP A 411 -17.34 -1.99 -1.86
N ALA A 412 -16.61 -2.89 -2.51
CA ALA A 412 -17.19 -4.03 -3.19
C ALA A 412 -17.82 -5.03 -2.19
N GLY A 413 -17.18 -5.24 -1.04
CA GLY A 413 -17.69 -6.15 -0.01
C GLY A 413 -18.97 -5.61 0.62
N HIS A 414 -19.01 -4.31 0.94
CA HIS A 414 -20.23 -3.66 1.43
C HIS A 414 -21.35 -3.68 0.37
N ALA A 415 -21.02 -3.48 -0.91
CA ALA A 415 -22.00 -3.58 -2.00
C ALA A 415 -22.58 -4.99 -2.15
N MET A 416 -21.75 -6.03 -2.00
CA MET A 416 -22.22 -7.42 -2.00
C MET A 416 -23.15 -7.69 -0.82
N TYR A 417 -22.78 -7.27 0.39
CA TYR A 417 -23.61 -7.41 1.59
C TYR A 417 -24.98 -6.72 1.41
N VAL A 418 -25.00 -5.45 0.99
CA VAL A 418 -26.26 -4.73 0.73
C VAL A 418 -27.08 -5.43 -0.35
N GLY A 419 -26.45 -5.94 -1.41
CA GLY A 419 -27.13 -6.71 -2.45
C GLY A 419 -27.79 -7.98 -1.92
N THR A 420 -27.11 -8.73 -1.05
CA THR A 420 -27.65 -9.92 -0.38
C THR A 420 -28.84 -9.57 0.49
N GLU A 421 -28.75 -8.49 1.28
CA GLU A 421 -29.84 -8.05 2.15
C GLU A 421 -31.08 -7.59 1.37
N LEU A 422 -30.88 -6.87 0.25
CA LEU A 422 -31.96 -6.52 -0.66
C LEU A 422 -32.65 -7.78 -1.23
N GLN A 423 -31.89 -8.79 -1.63
CA GLN A 423 -32.45 -10.03 -2.18
C GLN A 423 -33.26 -10.82 -1.13
N ARG A 424 -32.78 -10.87 0.11
CA ARG A 424 -33.49 -11.50 1.24
C ARG A 424 -34.78 -10.76 1.59
N ALA A 425 -34.76 -9.43 1.55
CA ALA A 425 -35.96 -8.60 1.74
C ALA A 425 -37.01 -8.90 0.66
N GLU A 426 -36.59 -9.06 -0.61
CA GLU A 426 -37.50 -9.48 -1.69
C GLU A 426 -38.08 -10.88 -1.46
N GLU A 427 -37.25 -11.85 -1.07
CA GLU A 427 -37.71 -13.21 -0.76
C GLU A 427 -38.74 -13.22 0.39
N ALA A 428 -38.54 -12.41 1.43
CA ALA A 428 -39.50 -12.25 2.51
C ALA A 428 -40.83 -11.64 2.04
N ILE A 429 -40.78 -10.70 1.09
CA ILE A 429 -41.99 -10.15 0.45
C ILE A 429 -42.75 -11.25 -0.29
N VAL A 430 -42.06 -12.04 -1.10
CA VAL A 430 -42.64 -13.11 -1.94
C VAL A 430 -43.21 -14.26 -1.10
N THR A 431 -42.47 -14.69 -0.08
CA THR A 431 -42.83 -15.85 0.75
C THR A 431 -43.79 -15.53 1.89
N GLY A 432 -44.07 -14.24 2.15
CA GLY A 432 -44.91 -13.84 3.26
C GLY A 432 -44.21 -13.89 4.64
N ARG A 433 -42.88 -14.06 4.68
CA ARG A 433 -42.10 -14.12 5.92
C ARG A 433 -41.75 -12.74 6.45
N GLU A 434 -41.36 -12.68 7.72
CA GLU A 434 -40.74 -11.51 8.33
C GLU A 434 -39.29 -11.39 7.88
N TYR A 435 -38.82 -10.14 7.74
CA TYR A 435 -37.45 -9.83 7.37
C TYR A 435 -36.76 -9.10 8.53
N SER A 436 -35.53 -9.49 8.81
CA SER A 436 -34.59 -8.77 9.67
C SER A 436 -33.26 -8.72 8.94
N GLN A 437 -32.62 -7.55 8.94
CA GLN A 437 -31.29 -7.39 8.39
C GLN A 437 -30.27 -8.16 9.25
N ASP A 438 -29.35 -8.88 8.60
CA ASP A 438 -28.27 -9.56 9.32
C ASP A 438 -27.21 -8.55 9.78
N PRO A 439 -26.45 -8.81 10.86
CA PRO A 439 -25.32 -7.97 11.23
C PRO A 439 -24.32 -7.82 10.08
N ALA A 440 -23.82 -6.59 9.91
CA ALA A 440 -22.84 -6.17 8.91
C ALA A 440 -21.40 -6.38 9.39
#